data_AF-A0AAP0DG46-F1
#
_entry.id   AF-A0AAP0DG46-F1
#
_cell.length_a   1.000
_cell.length_b   1.000
_cell.length_c   1.000
_cell.angle_alpha   90.00
_cell.angle_beta   90.00
_cell.angle_gamma   90.00
#
_symmetry.space_group_name_H-M   'P 1'
#
loop_
_entity.id
_entity.type
_entity.pdbx_description
1 polymer ?
#
loop_
_entity_poly.entity_id
_entity_poly.type
_entity_poly.pdbx_seq_one_letter_code
_entity_poly.pdbx_strand_id
1 'polypeptide(L)'
;MTTATGAPPDYFDKNGQNWGFPTYNWEEMSKDNYAWWRARLSQMANYFTAYRIDHILGFFRIWELPEHAMTGLVGKFRPSIPLSQEELEKEGIWDFDRLSKPYILQEFLQEKFGPLWTIIASYFMNEIQKNRYEMRRSFDSSSCQDIVVLFLCFRYGFVTPSAVLVL
;
A
#
# COMPACT_ATOMS: atom_id res chain seq x y z
N MET A 1 6.24 6.49 -13.07
CA MET A 1 6.80 6.12 -11.76
C MET A 1 7.33 4.71 -11.89
N THR A 2 8.58 4.50 -11.53
CA THR A 2 9.25 3.21 -11.43
C THR A 2 8.71 2.48 -10.19
N THR A 3 8.13 1.30 -10.39
CA THR A 3 7.66 0.43 -9.30
C THR A 3 8.42 -0.87 -9.31
N ALA A 4 8.70 -1.38 -8.12
CA ALA A 4 9.33 -2.68 -7.92
C ALA A 4 8.26 -3.74 -7.63
N THR A 5 8.57 -5.00 -7.91
CA THR A 5 7.71 -6.13 -7.57
C THR A 5 8.13 -6.79 -6.27
N GLY A 6 7.18 -7.38 -5.56
CA GLY A 6 7.48 -8.14 -4.36
C GLY A 6 6.30 -8.99 -3.88
N ALA A 7 6.22 -9.20 -2.57
CA ALA A 7 5.14 -9.91 -1.92
C ALA A 7 4.66 -9.15 -0.67
N PRO A 8 3.35 -9.17 -0.38
CA PRO A 8 2.82 -8.60 0.85
C PRO A 8 3.34 -9.38 2.07
N PRO A 9 3.24 -8.79 3.27
CA PRO A 9 3.44 -9.51 4.51
C PRO A 9 2.52 -10.74 4.61
N ASP A 10 3.07 -11.85 5.06
CA ASP A 10 2.34 -13.08 5.31
C ASP A 10 2.72 -13.68 6.68
N TYR A 11 2.21 -14.88 6.98
CA TYR A 11 2.52 -15.56 8.23
C TYR A 11 4.01 -15.93 8.37
N PHE A 12 4.71 -16.10 7.26
CA PHE A 12 6.12 -16.51 7.22
C PHE A 12 7.07 -15.31 7.26
N ASP A 13 6.70 -14.20 6.64
CA ASP A 13 7.45 -12.94 6.64
C ASP A 13 6.55 -11.75 6.98
N LYS A 14 6.72 -11.24 8.21
CA LYS A 14 5.96 -10.10 8.73
C LYS A 14 6.28 -8.78 8.02
N ASN A 15 7.42 -8.69 7.34
CA ASN A 15 7.82 -7.47 6.63
C ASN A 15 7.47 -7.54 5.14
N GLY A 16 7.00 -8.70 4.66
CA GLY A 16 6.86 -8.98 3.23
C GLY A 16 8.20 -8.92 2.50
N GLN A 17 8.17 -9.05 1.18
CA GLN A 17 9.39 -9.15 0.38
C GLN A 17 9.42 -8.06 -0.69
N ASN A 18 10.60 -7.50 -0.93
CA ASN A 18 10.89 -6.73 -2.12
C ASN A 18 11.90 -7.52 -2.97
N TRP A 19 11.52 -7.91 -4.19
CA TRP A 19 12.38 -8.66 -5.10
C TRP A 19 13.25 -7.77 -5.98
N GLY A 20 12.94 -6.46 -6.03
CA GLY A 20 13.73 -5.47 -6.77
C GLY A 20 13.58 -5.51 -8.29
N PHE A 21 12.70 -6.36 -8.84
CA PHE A 21 12.44 -6.37 -10.28
C PHE A 21 11.42 -5.29 -10.67
N PRO A 22 11.55 -4.68 -11.87
CA PRO A 22 10.54 -3.77 -12.37
C PRO A 22 9.24 -4.52 -12.70
N THR A 23 8.12 -3.82 -12.57
CA THR A 23 6.80 -4.31 -12.94
C THR A 23 6.57 -4.18 -14.45
N TYR A 24 5.76 -5.07 -15.03
CA TYR A 24 5.41 -4.98 -16.44
C TYR A 24 4.40 -3.85 -16.68
N ASN A 25 4.65 -3.04 -17.71
CA ASN A 25 3.66 -2.13 -18.23
C ASN A 25 2.74 -2.88 -19.21
N TRP A 26 1.72 -3.56 -18.68
CA TRP A 26 0.77 -4.35 -19.46
C TRP A 26 0.00 -3.52 -20.50
N GLU A 27 -0.28 -2.25 -20.21
CA GLU A 27 -0.94 -1.34 -21.16
C GLU A 27 -0.05 -1.09 -22.38
N GLU A 28 1.23 -0.80 -22.18
CA GLU A 28 2.19 -0.60 -23.27
C GLU A 28 2.41 -1.89 -24.06
N MET A 29 2.61 -3.02 -23.36
CA MET A 29 2.77 -4.32 -24.01
C MET A 29 1.53 -4.76 -24.79
N SER A 30 0.33 -4.31 -24.43
CA SER A 30 -0.88 -4.63 -25.19
C SER A 30 -0.86 -4.02 -26.60
N LYS A 31 -0.17 -2.88 -26.80
CA LYS A 31 -0.15 -2.12 -28.06
C LYS A 31 0.56 -2.87 -29.19
N ASP A 32 1.54 -3.70 -28.87
CA ASP A 32 2.28 -4.53 -29.83
C ASP A 32 1.84 -6.00 -29.82
N ASN A 33 0.69 -6.27 -29.19
CA ASN A 33 0.14 -7.61 -28.98
C ASN A 33 1.15 -8.52 -28.24
N TYR A 34 1.76 -7.99 -27.18
CA TYR A 34 2.67 -8.67 -26.27
C TYR A 34 3.89 -9.26 -27.00
N ALA A 35 4.48 -8.50 -27.93
CA ALA A 35 5.54 -9.00 -28.81
C ALA A 35 6.74 -9.55 -28.03
N TRP A 36 7.14 -8.87 -26.94
CA TRP A 36 8.23 -9.31 -26.08
C TRP A 36 7.98 -10.68 -25.44
N TRP A 37 6.78 -10.90 -24.88
CA TRP A 37 6.41 -12.18 -24.25
C TRP A 37 6.33 -13.31 -25.27
N ARG A 38 5.77 -13.06 -26.45
CA ARG A 38 5.75 -14.05 -27.54
C ARG A 38 7.16 -14.44 -27.97
N ALA A 39 8.02 -13.46 -28.22
CA ALA A 39 9.41 -13.72 -28.62
C ALA A 39 10.16 -14.53 -27.56
N ARG A 40 9.98 -14.20 -26.27
CA ARG A 40 10.57 -14.93 -25.15
C ARG A 40 10.13 -16.40 -25.14
N LEU A 41 8.83 -16.66 -25.26
CA LEU A 41 8.30 -18.04 -25.26
C LEU A 41 8.71 -18.81 -26.52
N SER A 42 8.73 -18.16 -27.69
CA SER A 42 9.22 -18.77 -28.94
C SER A 42 10.69 -19.16 -28.84
N GLN A 43 11.54 -18.35 -28.22
CA GLN A 43 12.94 -18.69 -28.02
C GLN A 43 13.10 -19.89 -27.09
N MET A 44 12.31 -19.95 -26.01
CA MET A 44 12.35 -21.06 -25.06
C MET A 44 11.87 -22.38 -25.67
N ALA A 45 10.96 -22.33 -26.67
CA ALA A 45 10.47 -23.51 -27.41
C ALA A 45 11.53 -24.26 -28.18
N ASN A 46 12.63 -23.59 -28.52
CA ASN A 46 13.75 -24.24 -29.18
C ASN A 46 14.51 -25.18 -28.25
N TYR A 47 14.33 -25.06 -26.93
CA TYR A 47 15.11 -25.79 -25.93
C TYR A 47 14.27 -26.70 -25.02
N PHE A 48 12.99 -26.38 -24.80
CA PHE A 48 12.17 -27.08 -23.83
C PHE A 48 10.79 -27.44 -24.39
N THR A 49 10.29 -28.63 -24.04
CA THR A 49 8.95 -29.11 -24.43
C THR A 49 7.83 -28.57 -23.53
N ALA A 50 8.17 -28.16 -22.31
CA ALA A 50 7.23 -27.62 -21.35
C ALA A 50 7.88 -26.52 -20.51
N TYR A 51 7.08 -25.56 -20.06
CA TYR A 51 7.53 -24.45 -19.22
C TYR A 51 6.77 -24.42 -17.92
N ARG A 52 7.49 -24.16 -16.84
CA ARG A 52 6.92 -23.66 -15.60
C ARG A 52 7.12 -22.14 -15.59
N ILE A 53 6.03 -21.40 -15.60
CA ILE A 53 6.05 -19.94 -15.37
C ILE A 53 5.96 -19.74 -13.87
N ASP A 54 7.03 -19.19 -13.29
CA ASP A 54 7.04 -18.87 -11.87
C ASP A 54 6.17 -17.63 -11.58
N HIS A 55 5.50 -17.65 -10.44
CA HIS A 55 4.60 -16.57 -10.00
C HIS A 55 3.53 -16.18 -11.04
N ILE A 56 2.86 -17.18 -11.63
CA ILE A 56 1.82 -16.98 -12.66
C ILE A 56 0.68 -16.04 -12.21
N LEU A 57 0.40 -15.99 -10.91
CA LEU A 57 -0.55 -15.05 -10.30
C LEU A 57 -0.21 -13.59 -10.63
N GLY A 58 1.07 -13.27 -10.83
CA GLY A 58 1.56 -11.95 -11.24
C GLY A 58 1.02 -11.44 -12.58
N PHE A 59 0.49 -12.32 -13.44
CA PHE A 59 -0.21 -11.94 -14.66
C PHE A 59 -1.61 -11.38 -14.38
N PHE A 60 -2.24 -11.81 -13.29
CA PHE A 60 -3.58 -11.36 -12.89
C PHE A 60 -3.51 -10.19 -11.92
N ARG A 61 -2.60 -10.26 -10.95
CA ARG A 61 -2.32 -9.20 -9.98
C ARG A 61 -0.90 -9.34 -9.48
N ILE A 62 -0.17 -8.23 -9.44
CA ILE A 62 1.18 -8.18 -8.91
C ILE A 62 1.21 -7.23 -7.70
N TRP A 63 2.00 -7.55 -6.69
CA TRP A 63 2.26 -6.64 -5.58
C TRP A 63 3.33 -5.64 -6.01
N GLU A 64 2.90 -4.41 -6.31
CA GLU A 64 3.76 -3.31 -6.70
C GLU A 64 4.17 -2.50 -5.48
N LEU A 65 5.45 -2.15 -5.43
CA LEU A 65 6.07 -1.37 -4.37
C LEU A 65 6.66 -0.08 -4.95
N PRO A 66 6.65 1.03 -4.21
CA PRO A 66 7.47 2.18 -4.54
C PRO A 66 8.95 1.77 -4.63
N GLU A 67 9.69 2.33 -5.59
CA GLU A 67 11.12 1.98 -5.80
C GLU A 67 11.99 2.17 -4.55
N HIS A 68 11.65 3.14 -3.68
CA HIS A 68 12.37 3.42 -2.44
C HIS A 68 11.97 2.50 -1.26
N ALA A 69 11.00 1.60 -1.46
CA ALA A 69 10.53 0.72 -0.39
C ALA A 69 11.55 -0.39 -0.11
N MET A 70 12.03 -0.46 1.13
CA MET A 70 12.94 -1.53 1.55
C MET A 70 12.21 -2.83 1.91
N THR A 71 10.92 -2.74 2.26
CA THR A 71 10.09 -3.86 2.73
C THR A 71 8.82 -3.98 1.91
N GLY A 72 8.18 -5.15 1.98
CA GLY A 72 6.91 -5.45 1.32
C GLY A 72 5.68 -4.70 1.86
N LEU A 73 5.85 -3.94 2.95
CA LEU A 73 4.74 -3.35 3.73
C LEU A 73 3.95 -2.28 2.97
N VAL A 74 4.63 -1.45 2.18
CA VAL A 74 4.04 -0.25 1.53
C VAL A 74 3.63 -0.52 0.08
N GLY A 75 3.37 -1.78 -0.25
CA GLY A 75 2.94 -2.16 -1.59
C GLY A 75 1.42 -2.16 -1.78
N LYS A 76 0.99 -2.41 -3.00
CA LYS A 76 -0.41 -2.61 -3.38
C LYS A 76 -0.55 -3.59 -4.53
N PHE A 77 -1.69 -4.26 -4.61
CA PHE A 77 -2.00 -5.07 -5.79
C PHE A 77 -2.29 -4.18 -7.01
N ARG A 78 -1.74 -4.56 -8.17
CA ARG A 78 -2.14 -3.99 -9.46
C ARG A 78 -2.51 -5.11 -10.44
N PRO A 79 -3.69 -5.04 -11.08
CA PRO A 79 -4.81 -4.14 -10.78
C PRO A 79 -5.36 -4.36 -9.35
N SER A 80 -5.82 -3.29 -8.71
CA SER A 80 -6.60 -3.34 -7.47
C SER A 80 -8.07 -3.12 -7.78
N ILE A 81 -8.95 -3.87 -7.15
CA ILE A 81 -10.39 -3.57 -7.13
C ILE A 81 -10.61 -2.59 -5.96
N PRO A 82 -10.88 -1.31 -6.22
CA PRO A 82 -11.18 -0.37 -5.16
C PRO A 82 -12.55 -0.67 -4.55
N LEU A 83 -12.68 -0.49 -3.24
CA LEU A 83 -13.98 -0.42 -2.58
C LEU A 83 -14.56 0.98 -2.79
N SER A 84 -15.84 1.04 -3.11
CA SER A 84 -16.59 2.29 -3.21
C SER A 84 -16.92 2.87 -1.83
N GLN A 85 -17.15 4.19 -1.78
CA GLN A 85 -17.58 4.86 -0.56
C GLN A 85 -18.89 4.27 -0.02
N GLU A 86 -19.82 3.95 -0.91
CA GLU A 86 -21.14 3.39 -0.59
C GLU A 86 -21.05 1.99 0.04
N GLU A 87 -20.11 1.16 -0.41
CA GLU A 87 -19.85 -0.15 0.19
C GLU A 87 -19.30 0.00 1.61
N LEU A 88 -18.39 0.95 1.82
CA LEU A 88 -17.81 1.22 3.14
C LEU A 88 -18.87 1.79 4.10
N GLU A 89 -19.73 2.70 3.64
CA GLU A 89 -20.82 3.28 4.43
C GLU A 89 -21.85 2.22 4.86
N LYS A 90 -22.18 1.26 3.98
CA LYS A 90 -23.07 0.14 4.31
C LYS A 90 -22.51 -0.74 5.43
N GLU A 91 -21.19 -0.90 5.48
CA GLU A 91 -20.48 -1.62 6.54
C GLU A 91 -20.27 -0.75 7.80
N GLY A 92 -20.88 0.44 7.86
CA GLY A 92 -20.81 1.35 9.01
C GLY A 92 -19.56 2.21 9.06
N ILE A 93 -18.74 2.23 8.00
CA ILE A 93 -17.59 3.09 7.85
C ILE A 93 -18.00 4.35 7.06
N TRP A 94 -18.36 5.40 7.79
CA TRP A 94 -18.86 6.64 7.18
C TRP A 94 -17.94 7.86 7.40
N ASP A 95 -17.11 7.85 8.44
CA ASP A 95 -16.22 8.97 8.77
C ASP A 95 -14.84 8.82 8.10
N PHE A 96 -14.80 8.93 6.78
CA PHE A 96 -13.57 8.75 6.00
C PHE A 96 -12.48 9.75 6.34
N ASP A 97 -12.83 10.98 6.69
CA ASP A 97 -11.84 11.99 7.06
C ASP A 97 -11.12 11.64 8.36
N ARG A 98 -11.86 11.17 9.37
CA ARG A 98 -11.25 10.68 10.62
C ARG A 98 -10.39 9.45 10.41
N LEU A 99 -10.74 8.61 9.44
CA LEU A 99 -10.04 7.36 9.18
C LEU A 99 -8.82 7.58 8.26
N SER A 100 -8.95 8.33 7.19
CA SER A 100 -7.83 8.55 6.27
C SER A 100 -6.79 9.54 6.79
N LYS A 101 -7.12 10.41 7.74
CA LYS A 101 -6.22 11.48 8.22
C LYS A 101 -5.81 11.27 9.68
N PRO A 102 -4.56 11.63 10.05
CA PRO A 102 -4.13 11.62 11.44
C PRO A 102 -5.06 12.48 12.31
N TYR A 103 -5.66 11.87 13.33
CA TYR A 103 -6.51 12.57 14.29
C TYR A 103 -5.71 12.94 15.54
N ILE A 104 -4.98 14.06 15.48
CA ILE A 104 -4.05 14.47 16.54
C ILE A 104 -4.74 15.43 17.50
N LEU A 105 -5.01 14.97 18.73
CA LEU A 105 -5.54 15.78 19.82
C LEU A 105 -4.42 16.38 20.67
N GLN A 106 -4.70 17.53 21.29
CA GLN A 106 -3.77 18.17 22.23
C GLN A 106 -3.33 17.23 23.36
N GLU A 107 -4.28 16.47 23.92
CA GLU A 107 -4.02 15.52 25.02
C GLU A 107 -2.97 14.47 24.62
N PHE A 108 -3.02 13.99 23.37
CA PHE A 108 -2.05 13.05 22.84
C PHE A 108 -0.65 13.66 22.72
N LEU A 109 -0.56 14.93 22.31
CA LEU A 109 0.71 15.65 22.25
C LEU A 109 1.30 15.87 23.65
N GLN A 110 0.45 16.23 24.61
CA GLN A 110 0.86 16.42 26.00
C GLN A 110 1.36 15.12 26.62
N GLU A 111 0.67 14.01 26.38
CA GLU A 111 1.08 12.69 26.86
C GLU A 111 2.42 12.26 26.26
N LYS A 112 2.59 12.39 24.93
CA LYS A 112 3.80 11.91 24.24
C LYS A 112 5.03 12.79 24.42
N PHE A 113 4.84 14.10 24.47
CA PHE A 113 5.94 15.07 24.44
C PHE A 113 6.11 15.85 25.75
N GLY A 114 5.22 15.66 26.72
CA GLY A 114 5.31 16.28 28.04
C GLY A 114 5.46 17.80 27.93
N PRO A 115 6.34 18.46 28.70
CA PRO A 115 6.51 19.92 28.69
C PRO A 115 6.90 20.53 27.33
N LEU A 116 7.44 19.72 26.41
CA LEU A 116 7.91 20.18 25.10
C LEU A 116 6.80 20.20 24.03
N TRP A 117 5.59 19.75 24.37
CA TRP A 117 4.49 19.62 23.41
C TRP A 117 4.15 20.93 22.69
N THR A 118 4.24 22.07 23.39
CA THR A 118 3.98 23.41 22.82
C THR A 118 5.00 23.79 21.75
N ILE A 119 6.28 23.49 21.98
CA ILE A 119 7.36 23.77 21.04
C ILE A 119 7.17 22.90 19.79
N ILE A 120 6.91 21.61 19.99
CA ILE A 120 6.72 20.65 18.88
C ILE A 120 5.48 21.02 18.06
N ALA A 121 4.35 21.31 18.71
CA ALA A 121 3.13 21.72 18.03
C ALA A 121 3.34 23.02 17.23
N SER A 122 4.02 24.02 17.79
CA SER A 122 4.26 25.30 17.09
C SER A 122 5.22 25.19 15.90
N TYR A 123 6.14 24.23 15.92
CA TYR A 123 7.14 24.07 14.86
C TYR A 123 6.64 23.16 13.72
N PHE A 124 6.01 22.02 14.07
CA PHE A 124 5.67 20.97 13.11
C PHE A 124 4.18 20.93 12.73
N MET A 125 3.29 21.53 13.52
CA MET A 125 1.84 21.36 13.38
C MET A 125 1.10 22.68 13.20
N ASN A 126 -0.14 22.59 12.75
CA ASN A 126 -1.12 23.67 12.68
C ASN A 126 -2.36 23.26 13.47
N GLU A 127 -2.90 24.16 14.27
CA GLU A 127 -4.19 23.95 14.94
C GLU A 127 -5.32 24.24 13.94
N ILE A 128 -6.11 23.22 13.61
CA ILE A 128 -7.25 23.37 12.67
C ILE A 128 -8.51 23.77 13.44
N GLN A 129 -8.69 23.17 14.62
CA GLN A 129 -9.82 23.40 15.51
C GLN A 129 -9.30 23.37 16.94
N LYS A 130 -10.06 23.92 17.89
CA LYS A 130 -9.67 23.95 19.31
C LYS A 130 -9.22 22.56 19.77
N ASN A 131 -7.97 22.45 20.22
CA ASN A 131 -7.32 21.22 20.68
C ASN A 131 -7.08 20.14 19.59
N ARG A 132 -7.16 20.47 18.30
CA ARG A 132 -6.97 19.55 17.17
C ARG A 132 -5.89 20.07 16.22
N TYR A 133 -4.89 19.22 15.99
CA TYR A 133 -3.70 19.54 15.21
C TYR A 133 -3.58 18.69 13.94
N GLU A 134 -2.92 19.25 12.93
CA GLU A 134 -2.49 18.55 11.72
C GLU A 134 -1.04 18.92 11.41
N MET A 135 -0.32 17.99 10.77
CA MET A 135 1.06 18.24 10.36
C MET A 135 1.10 19.33 9.28
N ARG A 136 2.09 20.22 9.35
CA ARG A 136 2.33 21.17 8.27
C ARG A 136 2.71 20.42 7.01
N ARG A 137 2.26 20.92 5.84
CA ARG A 137 2.56 20.33 4.52
C ARG A 137 4.05 20.09 4.26
N SER A 138 4.94 20.91 4.83
CA SER A 138 6.39 20.74 4.72
C SER A 138 6.94 19.51 5.45
N PHE A 139 6.19 18.96 6.40
CA PHE A 139 6.53 17.78 7.20
C PHE A 139 5.55 16.61 6.99
N ASP A 140 4.52 16.82 6.15
CA ASP A 140 3.52 15.85 5.75
C ASP A 140 4.03 15.03 4.55
N SER A 141 5.03 14.19 4.82
CA SER A 141 5.54 13.23 3.82
C SER A 141 4.69 11.97 3.82
N SER A 142 4.51 11.35 2.65
CA SER A 142 3.65 10.18 2.41
C SER A 142 3.91 9.02 3.39
N SER A 143 5.17 8.83 3.80
CA SER A 143 5.58 7.82 4.79
C SER A 143 4.92 7.99 6.16
N CYS A 144 4.43 9.19 6.50
CA CYS A 144 3.74 9.48 7.77
C CYS A 144 2.23 9.21 7.71
N GLN A 145 1.62 9.33 6.53
CA GLN A 145 0.18 9.09 6.33
C GLN A 145 -0.15 7.61 6.15
N ASP A 146 0.75 6.83 5.53
CA ASP A 146 0.54 5.39 5.29
C ASP A 146 0.42 4.57 6.59
N ILE A 147 1.02 5.05 7.68
CA ILE A 147 0.91 4.46 9.02
C ILE A 147 -0.53 4.54 9.55
N VAL A 148 -1.31 5.56 9.18
CA VAL A 148 -2.69 5.75 9.68
C VAL A 148 -3.66 4.80 8.97
N VAL A 149 -3.49 4.60 7.67
CA VAL A 149 -4.31 3.64 6.90
C VAL A 149 -4.02 2.20 7.38
N LEU A 150 -2.75 1.86 7.64
CA LEU A 150 -2.38 0.56 8.22
C LEU A 150 -2.97 0.37 9.63
N PHE A 151 -2.94 1.43 10.46
CA PHE A 151 -3.48 1.38 11.83
C PHE A 151 -4.98 1.13 11.87
N LEU A 152 -5.73 1.52 10.84
CA LEU A 152 -7.17 1.30 10.80
C LEU A 152 -7.56 -0.10 10.37
N CYS A 153 -6.81 -0.68 9.44
CA CYS A 153 -6.93 -2.11 9.16
C CYS A 153 -6.62 -2.96 10.40
N PHE A 154 -5.64 -2.56 11.21
CA PHE A 154 -5.27 -3.29 12.44
C PHE A 154 -6.15 -2.99 13.67
N ARG A 155 -6.66 -1.76 13.85
CA ARG A 155 -7.42 -1.35 15.05
C ARG A 155 -8.93 -1.59 14.94
N TYR A 156 -9.49 -1.64 13.72
CA TYR A 156 -10.91 -1.96 13.50
C TYR A 156 -11.17 -3.42 13.13
N GLY A 157 -10.15 -4.29 13.19
CA GLY A 157 -10.38 -5.71 12.99
C GLY A 157 -10.94 -6.05 11.61
N PHE A 158 -10.58 -5.28 10.56
CA PHE A 158 -10.69 -5.76 9.17
C PHE A 158 -9.59 -6.79 8.88
N VAL A 159 -9.41 -7.75 9.80
CA VAL A 159 -9.16 -9.12 9.40
C VAL A 159 -10.54 -9.65 9.14
N THR A 160 -11.05 -9.53 7.90
CA THR A 160 -12.13 -10.42 7.52
C THR A 160 -11.59 -11.85 7.71
N PRO A 161 -12.17 -12.69 8.57
CA PRO A 161 -11.86 -14.12 8.63
C PRO A 161 -12.45 -14.86 7.40
N SER A 162 -12.81 -14.13 6.36
CA SER A 162 -13.57 -14.61 5.20
C SER A 162 -13.03 -13.98 3.92
N ALA A 163 -11.75 -14.21 3.66
CA ALA A 163 -11.24 -14.29 2.29
C ALA A 163 -10.30 -15.51 2.20
N VAL A 164 -10.80 -16.65 2.69
CA VAL A 164 -10.32 -17.96 2.23
C VAL A 164 -10.95 -18.19 0.86
N LEU A 165 -10.10 -18.61 -0.08
CA LEU A 165 -10.43 -19.08 -1.43
C LEU A 165 -10.93 -18.03 -2.44
N VAL A 166 -10.01 -17.52 -3.24
CA VAL A 166 -10.08 -17.82 -4.68
C VAL A 166 -8.70 -18.33 -5.08
N LEU A 167 -8.70 -19.56 -5.62
CA LEU A 167 -7.60 -20.46 -5.97
C LEU A 167 -6.28 -19.81 -6.40
#